data_AF-A0A7V5L500-F1
#
_entry.id   AF-A0A7V5L500-F1
#
_cell.length_a   1.000
_cell.length_b   1.000
_cell.length_c   1.000
_cell.angle_alpha   90.00
_cell.angle_beta   90.00
_cell.angle_gamma   90.00
#
_symmetry.space_group_name_H-M   'P 1'
#
loop_
_entity.id
_entity.type
_entity.pdbx_description
1 polymer ?
#
loop_
_entity_poly.entity_id
_entity_poly.type
_entity_poly.pdbx_seq_one_letter_code
_entity_poly.pdbx_strand_id
1 'polypeptide(L)'
;MAAPITHIALTEKIFDKFFKNKIRKDFFIGTSFPDIRYLKVIDKNKTHYDSLSIADLGTDDSFSSGVKFHSILDHVREKFIAENDTYSLYPESKYIVQSLKFLEDQIFYQHVKNWTVYIEYLNEILRAERNYGIAEKDLKKWHSLLQQYFQQQPNNDTIRNLVLGIGFTEEIANEINQNLAVMRTNKKIIDIIKNLYKNFDLLIT
;
A
#
# COMPACT_ATOMS: atom_id res chain seq x y z
N MET A 1 -5.24 -6.87 -1.34
CA MET A 1 -3.97 -6.12 -1.12
C MET A 1 -4.18 -4.64 -1.37
N ALA A 2 -3.67 -3.76 -0.53
CA ALA A 2 -3.71 -2.31 -0.66
C ALA A 2 -2.67 -1.78 -1.67
N ALA A 3 -2.74 -0.48 -2.00
CA ALA A 3 -1.72 0.23 -2.76
C ALA A 3 -0.82 1.08 -1.82
N PRO A 4 0.30 1.66 -2.30
CA PRO A 4 1.32 2.23 -1.42
C PRO A 4 0.84 3.33 -0.46
N ILE A 5 -0.03 4.26 -0.90
CA ILE A 5 -0.50 5.33 0.00
C ILE A 5 -1.42 4.77 1.08
N THR A 6 -2.27 3.80 0.74
CA THR A 6 -3.15 3.12 1.69
C THR A 6 -2.35 2.42 2.77
N HIS A 7 -1.24 1.76 2.41
CA HIS A 7 -0.33 1.18 3.39
C HIS A 7 0.20 2.22 4.38
N ILE A 8 0.69 3.37 3.90
CA ILE A 8 1.20 4.44 4.77
C ILE A 8 0.06 5.00 5.64
N ALA A 9 -1.08 5.36 5.06
CA ALA A 9 -2.17 6.03 5.75
C ALA A 9 -2.80 5.18 6.86
N LEU A 10 -3.02 3.89 6.60
CA LEU A 10 -3.56 2.96 7.58
C LEU A 10 -2.54 2.61 8.67
N THR A 11 -1.25 2.52 8.31
CA THR A 11 -0.17 2.35 9.30
C THR A 11 -0.09 3.56 10.21
N GLU A 12 -0.08 4.77 9.66
CA GLU A 12 -0.05 6.03 10.40
C GLU A 12 -1.17 6.13 11.44
N LYS A 13 -2.39 5.74 11.05
CA LYS A 13 -3.55 5.77 11.95
C LYS A 13 -3.35 4.96 13.23
N ILE A 14 -2.56 3.89 13.18
CA ILE A 14 -2.46 2.93 14.29
C ILE A 14 -1.06 2.83 14.90
N PHE A 15 -0.04 3.43 14.27
CA PHE A 15 1.37 3.23 14.64
C PHE A 15 1.63 3.54 16.10
N ASP A 16 1.19 4.69 16.59
CA ASP A 16 1.48 5.12 17.96
C ASP A 16 0.75 4.27 19.01
N LYS A 17 -0.36 3.62 18.62
CA LYS A 17 -1.14 2.73 19.49
C LYS A 17 -0.50 1.36 19.65
N PHE A 18 0.01 0.76 18.57
CA PHE A 18 0.49 -0.63 18.57
C PHE A 18 2.02 -0.80 18.44
N PHE A 19 2.71 0.19 17.87
CA PHE A 19 4.10 0.07 17.45
C PHE A 19 4.99 1.18 18.01
N LYS A 20 4.61 1.80 19.13
CA LYS A 20 5.39 2.90 19.74
C LYS A 20 6.84 2.53 20.06
N ASN A 21 7.12 1.25 20.26
CA ASN A 21 8.44 0.72 20.58
C ASN A 21 9.29 0.43 19.32
N LYS A 22 8.74 0.62 18.12
CA LYS A 22 9.46 0.41 16.85
C LYS A 22 10.06 1.73 16.34
N ILE A 23 11.16 1.62 15.61
CA ILE A 23 11.76 2.73 14.88
C ILE A 23 10.85 3.05 13.69
N ARG A 24 10.22 4.22 13.71
CA ARG A 24 9.20 4.62 12.72
C ARG A 24 9.69 4.48 11.28
N LYS A 25 10.82 5.09 10.93
CA LYS A 25 11.42 5.03 9.58
C LYS A 25 11.49 3.60 9.06
N ASP A 26 12.15 2.73 9.81
CA ASP A 26 12.40 1.34 9.42
C ASP A 26 11.10 0.55 9.25
N PHE A 27 10.12 0.78 10.13
CA PHE A 27 8.81 0.13 10.05
C PHE A 27 8.02 0.56 8.81
N PHE A 28 8.01 1.85 8.46
CA PHE A 28 7.30 2.35 7.29
C PHE A 28 7.95 1.91 5.98
N ILE A 29 9.29 1.87 5.92
CA ILE A 29 10.03 1.27 4.80
C ILE A 29 9.66 -0.22 4.70
N GLY A 30 9.71 -0.96 5.82
CA GLY A 30 9.31 -2.36 5.88
C GLY A 30 7.87 -2.60 5.43
N THR A 31 6.93 -1.73 5.78
CA THR A 31 5.52 -1.83 5.36
C THR A 31 5.35 -1.62 3.86
N SER A 32 6.20 -0.81 3.24
CA SER A 32 6.12 -0.51 1.80
C SER A 32 6.95 -1.49 0.95
N PHE A 33 7.84 -2.26 1.56
CA PHE A 33 8.79 -3.12 0.88
C PHE A 33 8.17 -4.28 0.09
N PRO A 34 7.16 -5.04 0.57
CA PRO A 34 6.68 -6.24 -0.11
C PRO A 34 6.12 -6.01 -1.53
N ASP A 35 5.71 -4.78 -1.84
CA ASP A 35 5.24 -4.38 -3.18
C ASP A 35 6.34 -4.25 -4.23
N ILE A 36 7.62 -4.27 -3.83
CA ILE A 36 8.75 -4.34 -4.77
C ILE A 36 8.68 -5.55 -5.71
N ARG A 37 7.98 -6.63 -5.31
CA ARG A 37 7.79 -7.83 -6.13
C ARG A 37 7.15 -7.52 -7.49
N TYR A 38 6.42 -6.41 -7.63
CA TYR A 38 5.86 -6.01 -8.93
C TYR A 38 6.95 -5.74 -9.98
N LEU A 39 8.18 -5.41 -9.55
CA LEU A 39 9.36 -5.35 -10.41
C LEU A 39 9.87 -6.73 -10.87
N LYS A 40 9.27 -7.83 -10.41
CA LYS A 40 9.65 -9.23 -10.68
C LYS A 40 11.06 -9.59 -10.20
N VAL A 41 11.51 -8.95 -9.12
CA VAL A 41 12.85 -9.14 -8.53
C VAL A 41 12.84 -10.03 -7.28
N ILE A 42 11.65 -10.36 -6.77
CA ILE A 42 11.47 -11.22 -5.60
C ILE A 42 10.11 -11.91 -5.66
N ASP A 43 10.05 -13.14 -5.16
CA ASP A 43 8.81 -13.91 -5.06
C ASP A 43 7.92 -13.41 -3.92
N LYS A 44 6.60 -13.47 -4.13
CA LYS A 44 5.60 -13.02 -3.14
C LYS A 44 5.77 -13.72 -1.78
N ASN A 45 6.01 -15.03 -1.79
CA ASN A 45 6.10 -15.86 -0.58
C ASN A 45 7.31 -15.52 0.32
N LYS A 46 8.27 -14.72 -0.17
CA LYS A 46 9.39 -14.24 0.64
C LYS A 46 9.04 -12.99 1.44
N THR A 47 8.01 -12.26 1.04
CA THR A 47 7.65 -10.95 1.64
C THR A 47 6.22 -10.87 2.15
N HIS A 48 5.39 -11.86 1.85
CA HIS A 48 4.01 -11.95 2.31
C HIS A 48 3.81 -13.19 3.16
N TYR A 49 3.16 -12.99 4.30
CA TYR A 49 3.00 -14.01 5.33
C TYR A 49 1.51 -14.19 5.62
N ASP A 50 1.09 -15.44 5.76
CA ASP A 50 -0.29 -15.77 6.10
C ASP A 50 -0.47 -15.96 7.61
N SER A 51 -1.72 -15.82 8.08
CA SER A 51 -2.14 -16.14 9.46
C SER A 51 -1.40 -15.37 10.57
N LEU A 52 -1.02 -14.11 10.31
CA LEU A 52 -0.40 -13.23 11.30
C LEU A 52 -1.43 -12.35 12.03
N SER A 53 -1.10 -12.00 13.26
CA SER A 53 -1.78 -11.00 14.09
C SER A 53 -0.80 -9.91 14.55
N ILE A 54 -1.29 -8.80 15.09
CA ILE A 54 -0.43 -7.75 15.66
C ILE A 54 0.46 -8.32 16.78
N ALA A 55 -0.03 -9.29 17.56
CA ALA A 55 0.71 -9.87 18.67
C ALA A 55 2.00 -10.57 18.21
N ASP A 56 2.00 -11.13 16.99
CA ASP A 56 3.15 -11.83 16.40
C ASP A 56 4.30 -10.90 16.02
N LEU A 57 4.08 -9.57 16.03
CA LEU A 57 5.07 -8.56 15.65
C LEU A 57 5.93 -8.08 16.83
N GLY A 58 5.62 -8.50 18.06
CA GLY A 58 6.22 -7.95 19.28
C GLY A 58 7.75 -8.08 19.33
N THR A 59 8.29 -9.23 18.94
CA THR A 59 9.72 -9.59 19.08
C THR A 59 10.59 -9.20 17.90
N ASP A 60 9.99 -8.89 16.76
CA ASP A 60 10.74 -8.58 15.53
C ASP A 60 11.38 -7.19 15.59
N ASP A 61 12.44 -6.98 14.81
CA ASP A 61 12.93 -5.64 14.56
C ASP A 61 11.90 -4.80 13.80
N SER A 62 12.11 -3.48 13.75
CA SER A 62 11.15 -2.53 13.20
C SER A 62 10.84 -2.79 11.73
N PHE A 63 11.84 -3.09 10.92
CA PHE A 63 11.65 -3.36 9.49
C PHE A 63 10.89 -4.67 9.28
N SER A 64 11.31 -5.76 9.92
CA SER A 64 10.65 -7.07 9.83
C SER A 64 9.20 -7.00 10.31
N SER A 65 8.94 -6.25 11.39
CA SER A 65 7.58 -5.98 11.87
C SER A 65 6.75 -5.26 10.81
N GLY A 66 7.32 -4.28 10.12
CA GLY A 66 6.67 -3.57 9.00
C GLY A 66 6.34 -4.50 7.82
N VAL A 67 7.29 -5.34 7.40
CA VAL A 67 7.08 -6.33 6.31
C VAL A 67 5.93 -7.28 6.65
N LYS A 68 5.89 -7.80 7.87
CA LYS A 68 4.80 -8.66 8.33
C LYS A 68 3.48 -7.89 8.45
N PHE A 69 3.53 -6.66 8.96
CA PHE A 69 2.36 -5.79 9.10
C PHE A 69 1.68 -5.50 7.75
N HIS A 70 2.44 -5.35 6.67
CA HIS A 70 1.90 -5.26 5.30
C HIS A 70 0.90 -6.39 5.01
N SER A 71 1.24 -7.63 5.37
CA SER A 71 0.38 -8.79 5.10
C SER A 71 -0.88 -8.78 5.95
N ILE A 72 -0.78 -8.34 7.22
CA ILE A 72 -1.94 -8.18 8.11
C ILE A 72 -2.88 -7.11 7.54
N LEU A 73 -2.35 -5.94 7.18
CA LEU A 73 -3.12 -4.84 6.60
C LEU A 73 -3.83 -5.29 5.33
N ASP A 74 -3.13 -5.99 4.45
CA ASP A 74 -3.69 -6.54 3.22
C ASP A 74 -4.86 -7.49 3.48
N HIS A 75 -4.71 -8.40 4.45
CA HIS A 75 -5.75 -9.35 4.80
C HIS A 75 -6.97 -8.66 5.40
N VAL A 76 -6.77 -7.74 6.35
CA VAL A 76 -7.84 -6.96 6.98
C VAL A 76 -8.59 -6.12 5.94
N ARG A 77 -7.86 -5.42 5.06
CA ARG A 77 -8.46 -4.64 3.97
C ARG A 77 -9.26 -5.54 3.03
N GLU A 78 -8.71 -6.69 2.62
CA GLU A 78 -9.40 -7.60 1.71
C GLU A 78 -10.69 -8.14 2.31
N LYS A 79 -10.63 -8.61 3.56
CA LYS A 79 -11.79 -9.09 4.30
C LYS A 79 -12.88 -8.01 4.39
N PHE A 80 -12.52 -6.80 4.79
CA PHE A 80 -13.47 -5.69 4.91
C PHE A 80 -14.15 -5.36 3.56
N ILE A 81 -13.37 -5.28 2.48
CA ILE A 81 -13.90 -4.96 1.15
C ILE A 81 -14.84 -6.07 0.64
N ALA A 82 -14.48 -7.34 0.87
CA ALA A 82 -15.31 -8.49 0.51
C ALA A 82 -16.62 -8.54 1.31
N GLU A 83 -16.57 -8.35 2.63
CA GLU A 83 -17.76 -8.38 3.52
C GLU A 83 -18.76 -7.25 3.23
N ASN A 84 -18.34 -6.18 2.56
CA ASN A 84 -19.20 -5.08 2.12
C ASN A 84 -19.72 -5.25 0.68
N ASP A 85 -19.53 -6.42 0.07
CA ASP A 85 -19.89 -6.75 -1.32
C ASP A 85 -19.37 -5.71 -2.33
N THR A 86 -18.22 -5.12 -2.01
CA THR A 86 -17.71 -3.97 -2.76
C THR A 86 -17.46 -4.34 -4.22
N TYR A 87 -16.95 -5.55 -4.47
CA TYR A 87 -16.65 -6.06 -5.81
C TYR A 87 -17.88 -6.19 -6.72
N SER A 88 -19.09 -6.33 -6.17
CA SER A 88 -20.32 -6.41 -6.98
C SER A 88 -20.84 -5.05 -7.42
N LEU A 89 -20.20 -3.94 -6.99
CA LEU A 89 -20.62 -2.57 -7.28
C LEU A 89 -19.99 -1.99 -8.56
N TYR A 90 -19.19 -2.80 -9.27
CA TYR A 90 -18.37 -2.37 -10.38
C TYR A 90 -18.78 -3.02 -11.71
N PRO A 91 -18.48 -2.38 -12.85
CA PRO A 91 -18.48 -3.08 -14.13
C PRO A 91 -17.43 -4.20 -14.15
N GLU A 92 -17.66 -5.25 -14.93
CA GLU A 92 -16.68 -6.32 -15.13
C GLU A 92 -15.43 -5.75 -15.81
N SER A 93 -14.30 -5.80 -15.12
CA SER A 93 -12.98 -5.48 -15.65
C SER A 93 -11.92 -6.34 -14.97
N LYS A 94 -10.93 -6.77 -15.73
CA LYS A 94 -9.79 -7.53 -15.23
C LYS A 94 -8.95 -6.73 -14.22
N TYR A 95 -8.98 -5.39 -14.32
CA TYR A 95 -8.18 -4.49 -13.48
C TYR A 95 -9.00 -3.77 -12.42
N ILE A 96 -10.23 -4.22 -12.15
CA ILE A 96 -11.12 -3.56 -11.21
C ILE A 96 -10.54 -3.52 -9.79
N VAL A 97 -9.87 -4.59 -9.38
CA VAL A 97 -9.22 -4.66 -8.07
C VAL A 97 -8.08 -3.64 -7.97
N GLN A 98 -7.28 -3.47 -9.02
CA GLN A 98 -6.20 -2.48 -9.07
C GLN A 98 -6.76 -1.06 -9.04
N SER A 99 -7.82 -0.79 -9.82
CA SER A 99 -8.50 0.51 -9.82
C SER A 99 -9.05 0.86 -8.44
N LEU A 100 -9.65 -0.08 -7.72
CA LEU A 100 -10.15 0.16 -6.37
C LEU A 100 -9.03 0.59 -5.42
N LYS A 101 -7.86 -0.07 -5.46
CA LYS A 101 -6.73 0.31 -4.61
C LYS A 101 -6.24 1.73 -4.88
N PHE A 102 -6.22 2.15 -6.14
CA PHE A 102 -5.84 3.53 -6.47
C PHE A 102 -6.89 4.55 -6.03
N LEU A 103 -8.18 4.18 -6.01
CA LEU A 103 -9.20 5.02 -5.42
C LEU A 103 -9.02 5.16 -3.90
N GLU A 104 -8.65 4.08 -3.22
CA GLU A 104 -8.27 4.10 -1.80
C GLU A 104 -7.10 5.07 -1.56
N ASP A 105 -6.04 4.98 -2.36
CA ASP A 105 -4.88 5.87 -2.29
C ASP A 105 -5.29 7.35 -2.50
N GLN A 106 -6.18 7.64 -3.46
CA GLN A 106 -6.71 8.99 -3.65
C GLN A 106 -7.44 9.52 -2.42
N ILE A 107 -8.27 8.70 -1.79
CA ILE A 107 -9.09 9.10 -0.64
C ILE A 107 -8.23 9.22 0.63
N PHE A 108 -7.27 8.31 0.82
CA PHE A 108 -6.47 8.22 2.03
C PHE A 108 -5.26 9.15 2.05
N TYR A 109 -4.84 9.69 0.92
CA TYR A 109 -3.73 10.64 0.84
C TYR A 109 -3.86 11.80 1.85
N GLN A 110 -5.07 12.34 2.02
CA GLN A 110 -5.35 13.46 2.93
C GLN A 110 -5.20 13.12 4.42
N HIS A 111 -5.13 11.83 4.78
CA HIS A 111 -5.00 11.39 6.16
C HIS A 111 -3.56 11.38 6.68
N VAL A 112 -2.59 11.59 5.80
CA VAL A 112 -1.18 11.72 6.14
C VAL A 112 -0.80 13.20 6.07
N LYS A 113 -0.39 13.77 7.21
CA LYS A 113 -0.16 15.23 7.33
C LYS A 113 1.13 15.70 6.66
N ASN A 114 2.16 14.85 6.63
CA ASN A 114 3.50 15.24 6.19
C ASN A 114 4.12 14.17 5.29
N TRP A 115 3.74 14.19 4.01
CA TRP A 115 4.27 13.27 3.01
C TRP A 115 5.79 13.38 2.81
N THR A 116 6.37 14.56 3.04
CA THR A 116 7.82 14.79 2.93
C THR A 116 8.62 13.84 3.80
N VAL A 117 8.14 13.51 5.01
CA VAL A 117 8.84 12.57 5.91
C VAL A 117 8.96 11.17 5.30
N TYR A 118 7.89 10.64 4.70
CA TYR A 118 7.92 9.29 4.09
C TYR A 118 8.73 9.28 2.79
N ILE A 119 8.70 10.39 2.04
CA ILE A 119 9.58 10.56 0.87
C ILE A 119 11.05 10.55 1.32
N GLU A 120 11.37 11.22 2.43
CA GLU A 120 12.73 11.26 2.99
C GLU A 120 13.18 9.92 3.56
N TYR A 121 12.28 9.13 4.15
CA TYR A 121 12.59 7.77 4.59
C TYR A 121 13.18 6.92 3.45
N LEU A 122 12.70 7.12 2.23
CA LEU A 122 13.12 6.38 1.05
C LEU A 122 14.45 6.88 0.44
N ASN A 123 15.06 7.93 0.97
CA ASN A 123 16.41 8.36 0.56
C ASN A 123 17.50 7.37 0.95
N GLU A 124 17.23 6.52 1.94
CA GLU A 124 18.13 5.48 2.41
C GLU A 124 17.57 4.10 2.03
N ILE A 125 18.43 3.23 1.55
CA ILE A 125 18.14 1.79 1.46
C ILE A 125 18.70 1.16 2.71
N LEU A 126 17.88 0.43 3.45
CA LEU A 126 18.28 -0.21 4.69
C LEU A 126 19.12 -1.47 4.43
N ARG A 127 19.94 -1.86 5.42
CA ARG A 127 20.61 -3.17 5.38
C ARG A 127 19.61 -4.32 5.35
N ALA A 128 18.48 -4.19 6.06
CA ALA A 128 17.44 -5.20 6.12
C ALA A 128 16.82 -5.50 4.74
N GLU A 129 16.64 -4.48 3.90
CA GLU A 129 16.19 -4.66 2.51
C GLU A 129 17.20 -5.43 1.66
N ARG A 130 18.49 -5.10 1.79
CA ARG A 130 19.57 -5.79 1.06
C ARG A 130 19.69 -7.27 1.43
N ASN A 131 19.33 -7.63 2.66
CA ASN A 131 19.36 -9.02 3.11
C ASN A 131 18.38 -9.94 2.35
N TYR A 132 17.42 -9.38 1.60
CA TYR A 132 16.55 -10.15 0.69
C TYR A 132 17.25 -10.55 -0.63
N GLY A 133 18.49 -10.14 -0.85
CA GLY A 133 19.27 -10.48 -2.05
C GLY A 133 18.81 -9.75 -3.32
N ILE A 134 18.04 -8.66 -3.18
CA ILE A 134 17.60 -7.82 -4.29
C ILE A 134 18.76 -6.91 -4.72
N ALA A 135 18.96 -6.74 -6.02
CA ALA A 135 20.00 -5.87 -6.53
C ALA A 135 19.75 -4.39 -6.15
N GLU A 136 20.81 -3.68 -5.78
CA GLU A 136 20.74 -2.27 -5.34
C GLU A 136 20.00 -1.38 -6.34
N LYS A 137 20.17 -1.61 -7.65
CA LYS A 137 19.47 -0.85 -8.70
C LYS A 137 17.95 -0.97 -8.62
N ASP A 138 17.44 -2.13 -8.21
CA ASP A 138 16.02 -2.43 -8.16
C ASP A 138 15.39 -1.89 -6.87
N LEU A 139 16.13 -1.93 -5.76
CA LEU A 139 15.79 -1.22 -4.51
C LEU A 139 15.70 0.29 -4.78
N LYS A 140 16.70 0.88 -5.43
CA LYS A 140 16.69 2.29 -5.82
C LYS A 140 15.52 2.62 -6.73
N LYS A 141 15.25 1.79 -7.74
CA LYS A 141 14.10 1.96 -8.63
C LYS A 141 12.78 1.97 -7.84
N TRP A 142 12.59 1.02 -6.93
CA TRP A 142 11.39 0.95 -6.11
C TRP A 142 11.21 2.20 -5.24
N HIS A 143 12.25 2.61 -4.53
CA HIS A 143 12.23 3.82 -3.71
C HIS A 143 11.91 5.05 -4.55
N SER A 144 12.55 5.23 -5.70
CA SER A 144 12.28 6.36 -6.60
C SER A 144 10.84 6.38 -7.11
N LEU A 145 10.25 5.22 -7.43
CA LEU A 145 8.84 5.16 -7.84
C LEU A 145 7.90 5.60 -6.71
N LEU A 146 8.13 5.11 -5.49
CA LEU A 146 7.33 5.50 -4.33
C LEU A 146 7.48 6.98 -4.00
N GLN A 147 8.71 7.50 -4.01
CA GLN A 147 8.99 8.91 -3.78
C GLN A 147 8.22 9.80 -4.77
N GLN A 148 8.26 9.48 -6.07
CA GLN A 148 7.50 10.20 -7.09
C GLN A 148 5.99 10.11 -6.86
N TYR A 149 5.50 8.92 -6.50
CA TYR A 149 4.07 8.69 -6.29
C TYR A 149 3.53 9.45 -5.06
N PHE A 150 4.34 9.61 -4.01
CA PHE A 150 3.95 10.30 -2.78
C PHE A 150 4.04 11.83 -2.85
N GLN A 151 4.58 12.42 -3.92
CA GLN A 151 4.76 13.88 -4.04
C GLN A 151 3.44 14.66 -4.05
N GLN A 152 2.36 14.06 -4.55
CA GLN A 152 1.06 14.70 -4.62
C GLN A 152 -0.05 13.67 -4.51
N GLN A 153 -1.26 14.15 -4.19
CA GLN A 153 -2.44 13.29 -4.19
C GLN A 153 -2.57 12.60 -5.54
N PRO A 154 -2.80 11.27 -5.58
CA PRO A 154 -2.82 10.56 -6.85
C PRO A 154 -3.85 11.14 -7.80
N ASN A 155 -3.41 11.36 -9.03
CA ASN A 155 -4.19 11.72 -10.19
C ASN A 155 -3.88 10.74 -11.33
N ASN A 156 -4.54 10.91 -12.48
CA ASN A 156 -4.39 9.99 -13.59
C ASN A 156 -2.93 9.82 -14.05
N ASP A 157 -2.14 10.89 -14.04
CA ASP A 157 -0.73 10.88 -14.49
C ASP A 157 0.18 10.17 -13.50
N THR A 158 0.04 10.47 -12.20
CA THR A 158 0.85 9.79 -11.15
C THR A 158 0.57 8.30 -11.09
N ILE A 159 -0.70 7.90 -11.23
CA ILE A 159 -1.12 6.49 -11.27
C ILE A 159 -0.54 5.82 -12.51
N ARG A 160 -0.68 6.45 -13.67
CA ARG A 160 -0.09 5.97 -14.92
C ARG A 160 1.43 5.77 -14.79
N ASN A 161 2.14 6.76 -14.27
CA ASN A 161 3.60 6.69 -14.12
C ASN A 161 4.03 5.55 -13.19
N LEU A 162 3.34 5.35 -12.07
CA LEU A 162 3.61 4.21 -11.17
C LEU A 162 3.34 2.87 -11.88
N VAL A 163 2.18 2.72 -12.53
CA VAL A 163 1.76 1.50 -13.25
C VAL A 163 2.77 1.13 -14.34
N LEU A 164 3.21 2.09 -15.14
CA LEU A 164 4.27 1.87 -16.14
C LEU A 164 5.62 1.56 -15.49
N GLY A 165 5.96 2.26 -14.39
CA GLY A 165 7.21 2.08 -13.65
C GLY A 165 7.39 0.66 -13.12
N ILE A 166 6.29 0.02 -12.71
CA ILE A 166 6.26 -1.38 -12.28
C ILE A 166 6.08 -2.39 -13.44
N GLY A 167 6.06 -1.93 -14.69
CA GLY A 167 6.16 -2.77 -15.88
C GLY A 167 4.82 -3.19 -16.50
N PHE A 168 3.70 -2.54 -16.15
CA PHE A 168 2.46 -2.68 -16.92
C PHE A 168 2.49 -1.83 -18.19
N THR A 169 1.56 -2.09 -19.11
CA THR A 169 1.43 -1.38 -20.38
C THR A 169 0.59 -0.11 -20.24
N GLU A 170 0.71 0.77 -21.24
CA GLU A 170 -0.11 1.98 -21.39
C GLU A 170 -1.61 1.68 -21.40
N GLU A 171 -2.00 0.62 -22.11
CA GLU A 171 -3.39 0.15 -22.19
C GLU A 171 -3.95 -0.17 -20.81
N ILE A 172 -3.17 -0.89 -19.98
CA ILE A 172 -3.57 -1.23 -18.60
C ILE A 172 -3.70 0.02 -17.74
N ALA A 173 -2.76 0.97 -17.87
CA ALA A 173 -2.84 2.23 -17.14
C ALA A 173 -4.09 3.05 -17.53
N ASN A 174 -4.45 3.04 -18.81
CA ASN A 174 -5.65 3.72 -19.31
C ASN A 174 -6.93 3.04 -18.83
N GLU A 175 -7.03 1.72 -18.87
CA GLU A 175 -8.17 0.98 -18.33
C GLU A 175 -8.36 1.26 -16.83
N ILE A 176 -7.26 1.27 -16.07
CA ILE A 176 -7.30 1.61 -14.64
C ILE A 176 -7.89 3.01 -14.43
N ASN A 177 -7.46 4.01 -15.21
CA ASN A 177 -7.94 5.39 -15.11
C ASN A 177 -9.42 5.53 -15.53
N GLN A 178 -9.86 4.78 -16.54
CA GLN A 178 -11.27 4.75 -16.96
C GLN A 178 -12.17 4.16 -15.86
N ASN A 179 -11.77 3.03 -15.28
CA ASN A 179 -12.46 2.42 -14.14
C ASN A 179 -12.53 3.40 -12.95
N LEU A 180 -11.44 4.10 -12.63
CA LEU A 180 -11.42 5.11 -11.57
C LEU A 180 -12.44 6.23 -11.79
N ALA A 181 -12.56 6.72 -13.02
CA ALA A 181 -13.54 7.76 -13.34
C ALA A 181 -14.98 7.29 -13.04
N VAL A 182 -15.30 6.03 -13.34
CA VAL A 182 -16.60 5.42 -13.00
C VAL A 182 -16.76 5.31 -11.49
N MET A 183 -15.79 4.72 -10.79
CA MET A 183 -15.87 4.48 -9.34
C MET A 183 -16.02 5.78 -8.52
N ARG A 184 -15.38 6.88 -8.95
CA ARG A 184 -15.46 8.19 -8.27
C ARG A 184 -16.88 8.73 -8.19
N THR A 185 -17.76 8.33 -9.11
CA THR A 185 -19.16 8.76 -9.12
C THR A 185 -20.07 7.87 -8.25
N ASN A 186 -19.59 6.71 -7.82
CA ASN A 186 -20.36 5.80 -6.98
C ASN A 186 -20.17 6.10 -5.49
N LYS A 187 -21.11 6.86 -4.93
CA LYS A 187 -21.09 7.26 -3.51
C LYS A 187 -20.98 6.08 -2.53
N LYS A 188 -21.61 4.93 -2.84
CA LYS A 188 -21.57 3.74 -1.97
C LYS A 188 -20.14 3.22 -1.81
N ILE A 189 -19.37 3.16 -2.91
CA ILE A 189 -17.96 2.75 -2.87
C ILE A 189 -17.13 3.73 -2.03
N ILE A 190 -17.32 5.03 -2.25
CA ILE A 190 -16.61 6.07 -1.49
C ILE A 190 -16.91 5.95 0.01
N ASP A 191 -18.16 5.71 0.38
CA ASP A 191 -18.57 5.57 1.78
C ASP A 191 -17.98 4.30 2.42
N ILE A 192 -17.92 3.18 1.69
CA ILE A 192 -17.25 1.95 2.14
C ILE A 192 -15.77 2.21 2.40
N ILE A 193 -15.05 2.84 1.46
CA ILE A 193 -13.61 3.13 1.60
C ILE A 193 -13.36 4.06 2.79
N LYS A 194 -14.18 5.10 2.98
CA LYS A 194 -14.08 5.98 4.15
C LYS A 194 -14.33 5.22 5.46
N ASN A 195 -15.27 4.27 5.45
CA ASN A 195 -15.55 3.42 6.61
C ASN A 195 -14.40 2.46 6.93
N LEU A 196 -13.66 1.98 5.92
CA LEU A 196 -12.43 1.21 6.16
C LEU A 196 -11.46 2.03 7.00
N TYR A 197 -11.09 3.24 6.56
CA TYR A 197 -10.17 4.10 7.32
C TYR A 197 -10.72 4.45 8.70
N LYS A 198 -12.00 4.81 8.80
CA LYS A 198 -12.62 5.19 10.07
C LYS A 198 -12.48 4.09 11.12
N ASN A 199 -12.73 2.83 10.74
CA ASN A 199 -12.81 1.69 11.66
C ASN A 199 -11.55 0.82 11.70
N PHE A 200 -10.49 1.15 10.94
CA PHE A 200 -9.34 0.27 10.76
C PHE A 200 -8.68 -0.20 12.07
N ASP A 201 -8.64 0.65 13.10
CA ASP A 201 -8.06 0.32 14.40
C ASP A 201 -8.87 -0.71 15.21
N LEU A 202 -10.15 -0.89 14.87
CA LEU A 202 -11.03 -1.95 15.40
C LEU A 202 -10.96 -3.22 14.56
N LEU A 203 -10.69 -3.09 13.26
CA LEU A 203 -10.65 -4.22 12.33
C LEU A 203 -9.36 -5.06 12.45
N ILE A 204 -8.31 -4.47 13.04
CA ILE A 204 -6.99 -5.09 13.15
C ILE A 204 -6.72 -5.73 14.53
N THR A 205 -7.67 -5.59 15.45
CA THR A 205 -7.67 -6.20 16.79
C THR A 205 -8.62 -7.38 16.85
#